data_AF-A0A6M3JVY1-F1
#
_entry.id   AF-A0A6M3JVY1-F1
#
_cell.length_a   1.000
_cell.length_b   1.000
_cell.length_c   1.000
_cell.angle_alpha   90.00
_cell.angle_beta   90.00
_cell.angle_gamma   90.00
#
_symmetry.space_group_name_H-M   'P 1'
#
loop_
_entity.id
_entity.type
_entity.pdbx_description
1 polymer ?
#
loop_
_entity_poly.entity_id
_entity_poly.type
_entity_poly.pdbx_seq_one_letter_code
_entity_poly.pdbx_strand_id
1 'polypeptide(L)' 'MKNKRFKIGERVKYTSGKWGDERGNPLWGGIYGKIGGTISYVSENFESVDATWDNGEINTYDNEDLELIEEQKQMNLF' A
#
# COMPACT_ATOMS: atom_id res chain seq x y z
N MET A 1 4.59 -1.94 22.91
CA MET A 1 4.70 -0.86 21.90
C MET A 1 4.43 -1.49 20.54
N LYS A 2 3.40 -1.05 19.80
CA LYS A 2 3.18 -1.54 18.44
C LYS A 2 4.38 -1.08 17.59
N ASN A 3 5.01 -1.99 16.85
CA ASN A 3 6.19 -1.67 16.03
C ASN A 3 5.76 -0.85 14.80
N LYS A 4 6.53 0.18 14.46
CA LYS A 4 6.36 0.97 13.23
C LYS A 4 6.59 0.07 12.01
N ARG A 5 5.52 -0.36 11.35
CA ARG A 5 5.55 -1.28 10.19
C ARG A 5 5.90 -0.59 8.87
N PHE A 6 5.44 0.65 8.67
CA PHE A 6 5.63 1.40 7.43
C PHE A 6 6.28 2.76 7.63
N LYS A 7 6.84 3.30 6.55
CA LYS A 7 7.42 4.64 6.42
C LYS A 7 6.93 5.32 5.14
N ILE A 8 6.85 6.65 5.20
CA ILE A 8 6.53 7.48 4.02
C ILE A 8 7.55 7.20 2.92
N GLY A 9 7.05 7.00 1.70
CA GLY A 9 7.83 6.68 0.50
C GLY A 9 7.97 5.19 0.20
N GLU A 10 7.57 4.29 1.10
CA GLU A 10 7.62 2.85 0.84
C GLU A 10 6.52 2.42 -0.14
N ARG A 11 6.86 1.47 -1.02
CA ARG A 11 5.92 0.85 -1.96
C ARG A 11 5.17 -0.29 -1.28
N VAL A 12 3.86 -0.31 -1.46
CA VAL A 12 2.95 -1.28 -0.86
C VAL A 12 1.95 -1.81 -1.87
N LYS A 13 1.36 -2.95 -1.55
CA LYS A 13 0.18 -3.51 -2.23
C LYS A 13 -0.90 -3.77 -1.18
N TYR A 14 -2.15 -3.64 -1.59
CA TYR A 14 -3.30 -4.04 -0.78
C TYR A 14 -3.48 -5.57 -0.83
N THR A 15 -3.72 -6.20 0.32
CA THR A 15 -3.80 -7.67 0.43
C THR A 15 -4.99 -8.22 1.20
N SER A 16 -5.66 -7.45 2.06
CA SER A 16 -6.72 -8.02 2.91
C SER A 16 -7.99 -8.39 2.15
N GLY A 17 -8.31 -7.72 1.05
CA GLY A 17 -9.54 -7.95 0.28
C GLY A 17 -10.84 -7.53 1.00
N LYS A 18 -10.74 -7.04 2.24
CA LYS A 18 -11.84 -6.55 3.09
C LYS A 18 -12.77 -5.56 2.39
N TRP A 19 -12.23 -4.75 1.48
CA TRP A 19 -12.93 -3.65 0.82
C TRP A 19 -13.29 -3.95 -0.66
N GLY A 20 -13.18 -5.22 -1.10
CA GLY A 20 -13.67 -5.68 -2.41
C GLY A 20 -13.21 -4.84 -3.62
N ASP A 21 -14.15 -4.48 -4.49
CA ASP A 21 -13.94 -3.61 -5.66
C ASP A 21 -14.67 -2.26 -5.49
N GLU A 22 -14.71 -1.76 -4.26
CA GLU A 22 -15.27 -0.44 -3.98
C GLU A 22 -14.49 0.64 -4.72
N ARG A 23 -15.17 1.72 -5.13
CA ARG A 23 -14.56 2.82 -5.91
C ARG A 23 -13.33 3.45 -5.25
N GLY A 24 -13.22 3.38 -3.92
CA GLY A 24 -12.06 3.84 -3.15
C GLY A 24 -11.03 2.74 -2.85
N ASN A 25 -11.13 1.56 -3.46
CA ASN A 25 -10.17 0.49 -3.29
C ASN A 25 -9.16 0.53 -4.45
N PRO A 26 -7.85 0.34 -4.22
CA PRO A 26 -6.86 0.16 -5.28
C PRO A 26 -7.13 -1.01 -6.22
N LEU A 27 -8.03 -1.93 -5.88
CA LEU A 27 -8.49 -2.95 -6.82
C LEU A 27 -9.39 -2.37 -7.92
N TRP A 28 -9.98 -1.20 -7.69
CA TRP A 28 -10.85 -0.50 -8.62
C TRP A 28 -10.09 0.03 -9.84
N GLY A 29 -10.46 -0.51 -11.00
CA GLY A 29 -9.83 -0.16 -12.29
C GLY A 29 -8.47 -0.83 -12.54
N GLY A 30 -8.00 -1.69 -11.62
CA GLY A 30 -6.75 -2.41 -11.76
C GLY A 30 -6.88 -3.59 -12.72
N ILE A 31 -6.41 -3.42 -13.96
CA ILE A 31 -6.18 -4.55 -14.87
C ILE A 31 -5.11 -5.43 -14.19
N TYR A 32 -5.47 -6.66 -13.78
CA TYR A 32 -4.65 -7.63 -13.01
C TYR A 32 -4.68 -7.59 -11.48
N GLY A 33 -5.59 -6.81 -10.86
CA GLY A 33 -5.95 -7.03 -9.44
C GLY A 33 -4.88 -6.72 -8.40
N LYS A 34 -3.84 -5.93 -8.73
CA LYS A 34 -2.91 -5.32 -7.76
C LYS A 34 -2.38 -3.99 -8.30
N ILE A 35 -3.03 -2.87 -7.95
CA ILE A 35 -2.41 -1.56 -8.10
C ILE A 35 -1.43 -1.38 -6.93
N GLY A 36 -0.20 -0.96 -7.24
CA GLY A 36 0.77 -0.59 -6.21
C GLY A 36 0.48 0.80 -5.66
N GLY A 37 0.86 1.03 -4.41
CA GLY A 37 0.71 2.32 -3.75
C GLY A 37 2.01 2.75 -3.09
N THR A 38 2.11 4.03 -2.79
CA THR A 38 3.21 4.62 -2.04
C THR A 38 2.67 5.21 -0.76
N ILE A 39 3.26 4.87 0.38
CA ILE A 39 2.85 5.44 1.66
C ILE A 39 3.10 6.95 1.65
N SER A 40 2.04 7.73 1.79
CA SER A 40 2.06 9.20 1.80
C SER A 40 1.94 9.77 3.22
N TYR A 41 1.36 9.00 4.16
CA TYR A 41 1.21 9.40 5.55
C TYR A 41 1.23 8.20 6.49
N VAL A 42 1.72 8.40 7.72
CA VAL A 42 1.72 7.42 8.80
C VAL A 42 1.19 8.11 10.05
N SER A 43 0.12 7.59 10.64
CA SER A 43 -0.47 8.19 11.85
C SER A 43 0.51 8.16 13.03
N GLU A 44 0.40 9.14 13.94
CA GLU A 44 1.29 9.24 15.11
C GLU A 44 1.21 8.02 16.04
N ASN A 45 0.04 7.38 16.09
CA ASN A 45 -0.20 6.16 16.86
C ASN A 45 0.14 4.86 16.09
N PHE A 46 0.56 4.96 14.82
CA PHE A 46 0.86 3.85 13.93
C PHE A 46 -0.30 2.86 13.74
N GLU A 47 -1.55 3.30 13.88
CA GLU A 47 -2.71 2.44 13.66
C GLU A 47 -3.19 2.48 12.22
N SER A 48 -3.00 3.61 11.54
CA SER A 48 -3.39 3.79 10.15
C SER A 48 -2.30 4.45 9.31
N VAL A 49 -2.34 4.18 8.01
CA VAL A 49 -1.47 4.78 7.01
C VAL A 49 -2.28 5.18 5.79
N ASP A 50 -1.87 6.26 5.13
CA ASP A 50 -2.43 6.60 3.83
C ASP A 50 -1.47 6.14 2.74
N ALA A 51 -2.03 5.54 1.69
CA ALA A 51 -1.32 5.21 0.47
C ALA A 51 -1.88 6.01 -0.69
N THR A 52 -0.99 6.61 -1.48
CA THR A 52 -1.32 7.13 -2.82
C THR A 52 -1.09 6.01 -3.82
N TRP A 53 -2.15 5.58 -4.48
CA TRP A 53 -2.15 4.47 -5.44
C TRP A 53 -1.74 4.94 -6.84
N ASP A 54 -1.24 4.03 -7.68
CA ASP A 54 -0.76 4.39 -9.03
C ASP A 54 -1.90 4.89 -9.95
N ASN A 55 -3.17 4.68 -9.59
CA ASN A 55 -4.33 5.28 -10.27
C ASN A 55 -4.62 6.73 -9.82
N GLY A 56 -3.86 7.27 -8.87
CA GLY A 56 -3.98 8.63 -8.34
C GLY A 56 -4.90 8.76 -7.11
N GLU A 57 -5.58 7.70 -6.71
CA GLU A 57 -6.45 7.71 -5.52
C GLU A 57 -5.63 7.66 -4.22
N ILE A 58 -6.16 8.25 -3.16
CA ILE A 58 -5.55 8.26 -1.82
C ILE A 58 -6.52 7.65 -0.83
N ASN A 59 -6.09 6.62 -0.11
CA ASN A 59 -6.94 5.93 0.86
C ASN A 59 -6.18 5.55 2.13
N THR A 60 -6.92 5.46 3.23
CA THR A 60 -6.42 5.10 4.57
C THR A 60 -6.65 3.62 4.84
N TYR A 61 -5.65 2.95 5.42
CA TYR A 61 -5.70 1.53 5.74
C TYR A 61 -5.14 1.23 7.12
N ASP A 62 -5.58 0.11 7.67
CA ASP A 62 -4.90 -0.53 8.79
C ASP A 62 -3.59 -1.16 8.30
N ASN A 63 -2.59 -1.25 9.19
CA ASN A 63 -1.30 -1.83 8.83
C ASN A 63 -1.36 -3.27 8.30
N GLU A 64 -2.38 -4.03 8.67
CA GLU A 64 -2.59 -5.42 8.27
C GLU A 64 -3.16 -5.57 6.85
N ASP A 65 -3.74 -4.50 6.32
CA ASP A 65 -4.32 -4.47 4.97
C ASP A 65 -3.26 -4.35 3.86
N LEU A 66 -2.02 -4.01 4.24
CA LEU A 66 -0.93 -3.68 3.32
C LEU A 66 0.27 -4.61 3.49
N GLU A 67 0.94 -4.88 2.39
CA GLU A 67 2.24 -5.55 2.36
C GLU A 67 3.24 -4.69 1.59
N LEU A 68 4.49 -4.64 2.07
CA LEU A 68 5.59 -4.03 1.32
C LEU A 68 5.78 -4.77 0.00
N ILE A 69 5.96 -4.00 -1.08
CA ILE A 69 6.53 -4.51 -2.31
C ILE A 69 8.04 -4.39 -2.12
N GLU A 70 8.71 -5.51 -1.85
CA GLU A 70 10.17 -5.53 -1.96
C GLU A 70 10.49 -5.25 -3.44
N GLU A 71 11.02 -4.07 -3.74
CA GLU A 71 11.69 -3.86 -5.02
C GLU A 71 12.77 -4.94 -5.10
N GLN A 72 12.61 -5.88 -6.03
CA GLN A 72 13.63 -6.86 -6.32
C GLN A 72 14.92 -6.09 -6.65
N LYS A 73 15.84 -6.03 -5.68
CA LYS A 73 17.25 -5.72 -5.89
C LYS A 73 17.85 -6.84 -6.72
N GLN A 74 17.50 -6.90 -8.00
CA GLN A 74 18.14 -7.77 -8.98
C GLN A 74 18.23 -7.07 -10.33
N MET A 75 18.78 -5.86 -10.32
CA MET A 75 19.47 -5.29 -11.47
C MET A 75 20.93 -5.10 -11.11
N ASN A 76 21.64 -6.22 -11.04
CA ASN A 76 23.10 -6.29 -11.18
C ASN A 76 23.43 -7.75 -11.52
N LEU A 77 23.12 -8.16 -12.74
CA LEU A 77 23.77 -9.28 -13.39
C LEU A 77 24.00 -8.92 -14.86
N PHE A 78 25.20 -8.39 -15.07
CA PHE A 78 25.97 -8.20 -16.31
C PHE A 78 25.57 -7.07 -17.26
#